data_AF-A0A9D0UFP0-F1
#
_entry.id   AF-A0A9D0UFP0-F1
#
_cell.length_a   1.000
_cell.length_b   1.000
_cell.length_c   1.000
_cell.angle_alpha   90.00
_cell.angle_beta   90.00
_cell.angle_gamma   90.00
#
_symmetry.space_group_name_H-M   'P 1'
#
loop_
_entity.id
_entity.type
_entity.pdbx_description
1 polymer ?
#
loop_
_entity_poly.entity_id
_entity_poly.type
_entity_poly.pdbx_seq_one_letter_code
_entity_poly.pdbx_strand_id
1 'polypeptide(L)'
;MTDKLRTVLFDLDGTLVDTAPDLALALNLLREEMGRRPLPFERIRPQVSHGGTALIRLGFDRQPGEAEFDPLRQRFLELYQQNLTTHTRLFPGMEQLLNTLEQSNIAWGVVTNKPGWLTKPLMQQLQLEQRAGCVVSGDT
;
A
#
# COMPACT_ATOMS: atom_id res chain seq x y z
N MET A 1 30.77 -8.06 22.64
CA MET A 1 30.40 -7.00 21.69
C MET A 1 28.90 -7.06 21.55
N THR A 2 28.18 -5.99 21.88
CA THR A 2 26.75 -5.90 21.58
C THR A 2 26.60 -5.54 20.12
N ASP A 3 25.97 -6.39 19.32
CA ASP A 3 25.71 -6.12 17.92
C ASP A 3 24.94 -4.80 17.80
N LYS A 4 25.59 -3.80 17.19
CA LYS A 4 24.98 -2.49 16.96
C LYS A 4 24.04 -2.63 15.76
N LEU A 5 22.74 -2.42 15.97
CA LEU A 5 21.75 -2.34 14.90
C LEU A 5 22.20 -1.31 13.86
N ARG A 6 22.27 -1.72 12.59
CA ARG A 6 22.71 -0.85 11.47
C ARG A 6 21.57 -0.41 10.56
N THR A 7 20.54 -1.25 10.43
CA THR A 7 19.45 -1.03 9.48
C THR A 7 18.13 -1.57 10.02
N VAL A 8 17.03 -0.88 9.74
CA VAL A 8 15.65 -1.34 9.95
C VAL A 8 14.91 -1.38 8.62
N LEU A 9 14.27 -2.50 8.30
CA LEU A 9 13.44 -2.63 7.09
C LEU A 9 11.98 -2.73 7.51
N PHE A 10 11.13 -1.95 6.85
CA PHE A 10 9.69 -1.93 7.09
C PHE A 10 8.95 -2.54 5.91
N ASP A 11 7.88 -3.27 6.18
CA ASP A 11 6.81 -3.38 5.19
C ASP A 11 6.13 -2.01 5.02
N LEU A 12 5.43 -1.82 3.91
CA LEU A 12 4.80 -0.55 3.55
C LEU A 12 3.33 -0.49 3.99
N ASP A 13 2.48 -1.24 3.29
CA ASP A 13 1.02 -1.23 3.46
C ASP A 13 0.63 -1.81 4.82
N GLY A 14 0.02 -1.01 5.70
CA GLY A 14 -0.42 -1.49 7.02
C GLY A 14 0.68 -1.58 8.08
N THR A 15 1.92 -1.19 7.74
CA THR A 15 3.05 -1.09 8.67
C THR A 15 3.57 0.33 8.76
N LEU A 16 4.24 0.82 7.71
CA LEU A 16 4.76 2.20 7.68
C LEU A 16 3.65 3.20 7.35
N VAL A 17 2.78 2.83 6.41
CA VAL A 17 1.79 3.70 5.79
C VAL A 17 0.39 3.10 5.89
N ASP A 18 -0.60 3.89 6.33
CA ASP A 18 -2.02 3.52 6.29
C ASP A 18 -2.57 3.78 4.89
N THR A 19 -2.44 2.79 3.99
CA THR A 19 -2.95 2.84 2.62
C THR A 19 -4.39 2.36 2.49
N ALA A 20 -4.99 1.86 3.58
CA ALA A 20 -6.33 1.28 3.56
C ALA A 20 -7.42 2.24 3.08
N PRO A 21 -7.43 3.53 3.46
CA PRO A 21 -8.42 4.47 2.97
C PRO A 21 -8.45 4.62 1.44
N ASP A 22 -7.29 4.72 0.79
CA ASP A 22 -7.23 4.94 -0.66
C ASP A 22 -7.45 3.65 -1.47
N LEU A 23 -7.07 2.49 -0.92
CA LEU A 23 -7.45 1.20 -1.49
C LEU A 23 -8.97 0.97 -1.40
N ALA A 24 -9.60 1.41 -0.30
CA ALA A 24 -11.05 1.36 -0.16
C ALA A 24 -11.76 2.33 -1.11
N LEU A 25 -11.21 3.54 -1.29
CA LEU A 25 -11.68 4.48 -2.29
C LEU A 25 -11.63 3.87 -3.69
N ALA A 26 -10.48 3.33 -4.10
CA ALA A 26 -10.31 2.71 -5.41
C ALA A 26 -11.28 1.54 -5.64
N LEU A 27 -11.50 0.69 -4.63
CA LEU A 27 -12.46 -0.40 -4.72
C LEU A 27 -13.89 0.11 -4.90
N ASN A 28 -14.28 1.16 -4.16
CA ASN A 28 -15.62 1.72 -4.24
C ASN A 28 -15.87 2.49 -5.54
N LEU A 29 -14.85 3.19 -6.08
CA LEU A 29 -14.90 3.77 -7.41
C LEU A 29 -15.14 2.69 -8.48
N LEU A 30 -14.40 1.58 -8.43
CA LEU A 30 -14.60 0.47 -9.36
C LEU A 30 -16.01 -0.14 -9.22
N ARG A 31 -16.50 -0.29 -7.99
CA ARG A 31 -17.86 -0.79 -7.76
C ARG A 31 -18.90 0.12 -8.38
N GLU A 32 -18.75 1.43 -8.24
CA GLU A 32 -19.63 2.43 -8.84
C GLU A 32 -19.57 2.38 -10.38
N GLU A 33 -18.37 2.30 -10.97
CA GLU A 33 -18.19 2.12 -12.43
C GLU A 33 -18.95 0.89 -12.96
N MET A 34 -19.02 -0.17 -12.15
CA MET A 34 -19.70 -1.43 -12.46
C MET A 34 -21.17 -1.47 -11.99
N GLY A 35 -21.75 -0.33 -11.61
CA GLY A 35 -23.15 -0.22 -11.19
C GLY A 35 -23.49 -0.90 -9.84
N ARG A 36 -22.47 -1.18 -9.01
CA ARG A 36 -22.62 -1.78 -7.68
C ARG A 36 -22.57 -0.71 -6.60
N ARG A 37 -23.35 -0.91 -5.53
CA ARG A 37 -23.29 -0.04 -4.35
C ARG A 37 -21.91 -0.12 -3.68
N PRO A 38 -21.38 0.98 -3.11
CA PRO A 38 -20.13 0.95 -2.37
C PRO A 38 -20.23 0.04 -1.13
N LEU A 39 -19.09 -0.52 -0.71
CA LEU A 39 -18.97 -1.27 0.53
C LEU A 39 -18.56 -0.35 1.67
N PRO A 40 -19.03 -0.63 2.91
CA PRO A 40 -18.56 0.08 4.10
C PRO A 40 -17.05 -0.11 4.29
N PHE A 41 -16.37 0.93 4.76
CA PHE A 41 -14.93 0.92 4.98
C PHE A 41 -14.51 -0.19 5.95
N GLU A 42 -15.31 -0.48 6.98
CA GLU A 42 -15.01 -1.52 7.97
C GLU A 42 -14.98 -2.92 7.37
N ARG A 43 -15.68 -3.15 6.23
CA ARG A 43 -15.60 -4.42 5.49
C ARG A 43 -14.35 -4.51 4.62
N ILE A 44 -13.87 -3.37 4.12
CA ILE A 44 -12.73 -3.31 3.20
C ILE A 44 -11.40 -3.34 3.96
N ARG A 45 -11.28 -2.56 5.04
CA ARG A 45 -10.02 -2.37 5.78
C ARG A 45 -9.31 -3.69 6.17
N PRO A 46 -9.99 -4.74 6.66
CA PRO A 46 -9.33 -6.01 7.01
C PRO A 46 -8.75 -6.77 5.81
N GLN A 47 -9.20 -6.48 4.59
CA GLN A 47 -8.77 -7.17 3.38
C GLN A 47 -7.57 -6.49 2.70
N VAL A 48 -7.25 -5.25 3.08
CA VAL A 48 -6.21 -4.45 2.43
C VAL A 48 -4.83 -5.10 2.47
N SER A 49 -4.42 -5.64 3.63
CA SER A 49 -3.12 -6.30 3.79
C SER A 49 -2.99 -7.62 3.00
N HIS A 50 -4.11 -8.16 2.49
CA HIS A 50 -4.13 -9.35 1.64
C HIS A 50 -4.02 -9.00 0.15
N GLY A 51 -3.86 -7.71 -0.18
CA GLY A 51 -3.57 -7.20 -1.52
C GLY A 51 -4.78 -7.13 -2.46
N GLY A 52 -4.53 -6.70 -3.69
CA GLY A 52 -5.58 -6.44 -4.69
C GLY A 52 -6.47 -7.65 -5.00
N THR A 53 -5.92 -8.87 -4.97
CA THR A 53 -6.69 -10.10 -5.19
C THR A 53 -7.80 -10.28 -4.15
N ALA A 54 -7.50 -10.02 -2.87
CA ALA A 54 -8.50 -10.11 -1.80
C ALA A 54 -9.58 -9.03 -1.94
N LEU A 55 -9.20 -7.83 -2.38
CA LEU A 55 -10.13 -6.72 -2.61
C LEU A 55 -11.07 -6.99 -3.79
N ILE A 56 -10.58 -7.59 -4.88
CA ILE A 56 -11.44 -8.03 -5.99
C ILE A 56 -12.37 -9.15 -5.57
N ARG A 57 -11.89 -10.13 -4.79
CA ARG A 57 -12.76 -11.16 -4.20
C ARG A 57 -13.87 -10.54 -3.34
N LEU A 58 -13.53 -9.61 -2.45
CA LEU A 58 -14.51 -8.92 -1.60
C LEU A 58 -15.52 -8.10 -2.43
N GLY A 59 -15.04 -7.35 -3.42
CA GLY A 59 -15.83 -6.41 -4.20
C GLY A 59 -16.68 -7.06 -5.29
N PHE A 60 -16.24 -8.19 -5.84
CA PHE A 60 -16.83 -8.75 -7.05
C PHE A 60 -17.20 -10.22 -6.95
N ASP A 61 -16.78 -10.91 -5.88
CA ASP A 61 -16.94 -12.36 -5.72
C ASP A 61 -16.31 -13.13 -6.89
N ARG A 62 -15.09 -12.71 -7.26
CA ARG A 62 -14.31 -13.27 -8.37
C ARG A 62 -12.96 -13.76 -7.90
N GLN A 63 -12.50 -14.89 -8.42
CA GLN A 63 -11.18 -15.46 -8.14
C GLN A 63 -10.23 -15.42 -9.35
N PRO A 64 -8.90 -15.49 -9.12
CA PRO A 64 -7.94 -15.65 -10.21
C PRO A 64 -8.31 -16.83 -11.13
N GLY A 65 -8.28 -16.59 -12.43
CA GLY A 65 -8.67 -17.58 -13.45
C GLY A 65 -10.15 -17.54 -13.85
N GLU A 66 -11.01 -16.84 -13.09
CA GLU A 66 -12.38 -16.57 -13.54
C GLU A 66 -12.41 -15.45 -14.60
N ALA A 67 -13.45 -15.48 -15.44
CA ALA A 67 -13.73 -14.38 -16.36
C ALA A 67 -13.83 -13.07 -15.57
N GLU A 68 -13.34 -11.99 -16.19
CA GLU A 68 -13.37 -10.62 -15.66
C GLU A 68 -12.47 -10.35 -14.44
N PHE A 69 -11.87 -11.36 -13.79
CA PHE A 69 -11.00 -11.13 -12.62
C PHE A 69 -9.81 -10.22 -12.95
N ASP A 70 -9.03 -10.57 -13.98
CA ASP A 70 -7.85 -9.79 -14.35
C ASP A 70 -8.20 -8.38 -14.85
N PRO A 71 -9.21 -8.18 -15.71
CA PRO A 71 -9.69 -6.84 -16.07
C PRO A 71 -10.13 -6.01 -14.85
N LEU A 72 -10.89 -6.59 -13.91
CA LEU A 72 -11.32 -5.88 -12.70
C LEU A 72 -10.13 -5.51 -11.82
N ARG A 73 -9.19 -6.44 -11.63
CA ARG A 73 -7.97 -6.20 -10.85
C ARG A 73 -7.12 -5.11 -11.47
N GLN A 74 -6.95 -5.13 -12.80
CA GLN A 74 -6.19 -4.11 -13.50
C GLN A 74 -6.83 -2.73 -13.34
N ARG A 75 -8.14 -2.62 -13.58
CA ARG A 75 -8.88 -1.36 -13.41
C ARG A 75 -8.84 -0.84 -11.97
N PHE A 76 -8.95 -1.74 -10.99
CA PHE A 76 -8.81 -1.40 -9.57
C PHE A 76 -7.44 -0.78 -9.27
N LEU A 77 -6.36 -1.37 -9.78
CA LEU A 77 -5.01 -0.87 -9.53
C LEU A 77 -4.75 0.47 -10.25
N GLU A 78 -5.36 0.71 -11.41
CA GLU A 78 -5.34 2.02 -12.09
C GLU A 78 -6.04 3.10 -11.26
N LEU A 79 -7.25 2.81 -10.76
CA LEU A 79 -7.99 3.73 -9.89
C LEU A 79 -7.22 4.01 -8.60
N TYR A 80 -6.54 3.01 -8.05
CA TYR A 80 -5.69 3.20 -6.89
C TYR A 80 -4.46 4.05 -7.22
N GLN A 81 -3.80 3.84 -8.37
CA GLN A 81 -2.67 4.65 -8.81
C GLN A 81 -3.03 6.14 -8.94
N GLN A 82 -4.25 6.43 -9.41
CA GLN A 82 -4.76 7.80 -9.55
C GLN A 82 -5.04 8.48 -8.20
N ASN A 83 -5.20 7.71 -7.13
CA ASN A 83 -5.63 8.19 -5.80
C ASN A 83 -4.66 7.77 -4.68
N LEU A 84 -3.37 7.55 -5.00
CA LEU A 84 -2.38 6.95 -4.08
C LEU A 84 -2.26 7.65 -2.72
N THR A 85 -2.47 8.96 -2.67
CA THR A 85 -2.24 9.79 -1.48
C THR A 85 -3.39 10.72 -1.13
N THR A 86 -4.61 10.43 -1.61
CA THR A 86 -5.79 11.24 -1.24
C THR A 86 -5.97 11.23 0.28
N HIS A 87 -5.93 10.06 0.89
CA HIS A 87 -6.05 9.85 2.34
C HIS A 87 -4.89 9.09 2.97
N THR A 88 -4.03 8.46 2.17
CA THR A 88 -2.88 7.68 2.64
C THR A 88 -1.87 8.55 3.37
N ARG A 89 -1.50 8.15 4.60
CA ARG A 89 -0.51 8.85 5.44
C ARG A 89 0.34 7.82 6.21
N LEU A 90 1.46 8.26 6.76
CA LEU A 90 2.21 7.48 7.74
C LEU A 90 1.31 7.12 8.94
N PHE A 91 1.51 5.94 9.53
CA PHE A 91 0.87 5.64 10.81
C PHE A 91 1.36 6.59 11.92
N PRO A 92 0.53 6.85 12.94
CA PRO A 92 0.94 7.68 14.08
C PRO A 92 2.25 7.18 14.69
N GLY A 93 3.20 8.10 14.88
CA GLY A 93 4.52 7.81 15.45
C GLY A 93 5.58 7.35 14.45
N MET A 94 5.22 6.95 13.22
CA MET A 94 6.21 6.48 12.23
C MET A 94 7.16 7.59 11.81
N GLU A 95 6.67 8.82 11.60
CA GLU A 95 7.52 9.97 11.29
C GLU A 95 8.59 10.21 12.38
N GLN A 96 8.18 10.14 13.66
CA GLN A 96 9.11 10.28 14.78
C GLN A 96 10.12 9.13 14.84
N LEU A 97 9.68 7.90 14.56
CA LEU A 97 10.55 6.73 14.51
C LEU A 97 11.61 6.89 13.41
N LEU A 98 11.20 7.25 12.19
CA LEU A 98 12.12 7.46 11.07
C LEU A 98 13.15 8.54 11.41
N ASN A 99 12.72 9.67 11.96
CA ASN A 99 13.62 10.74 12.41
C ASN A 99 14.62 10.25 13.48
N THR A 100 14.18 9.37 14.39
CA THR A 100 15.05 8.81 15.43
C THR A 100 16.11 7.87 14.85
N LEU A 101 15.75 7.05 13.86
CA LEU A 101 16.67 6.17 13.15
C LEU A 101 17.73 7.00 12.40
N GLU A 102 17.28 8.01 11.65
CA GLU A 102 18.13 8.93 10.90
C GLU A 102 19.13 9.66 11.81
N GLN A 103 18.67 10.24 12.93
CA GLN A 103 19.53 10.91 13.92
C GLN A 103 20.52 9.97 14.59
N SER A 104 20.18 8.68 14.69
CA SER A 104 21.03 7.64 15.28
C SER A 104 22.03 7.04 14.28
N ASN A 105 22.07 7.53 13.04
CA ASN A 105 22.82 6.94 11.93
C ASN A 105 22.46 5.45 11.70
N ILE A 106 21.20 5.09 11.92
CA ILE A 106 20.65 3.78 11.58
C ILE A 106 19.89 3.94 10.27
N ALA A 107 20.33 3.23 9.23
CA ALA A 107 19.65 3.26 7.94
C ALA A 107 18.25 2.64 8.08
N TRP A 108 17.33 3.06 7.22
CA TRP A 108 16.05 2.38 7.09
C TRP A 108 15.64 2.22 5.64
N GLY A 109 14.77 1.25 5.37
CA GLY A 109 14.28 0.99 4.02
C GLY A 109 12.92 0.31 4.04
N VAL A 110 12.37 0.12 2.84
CA VAL A 110 11.09 -0.55 2.62
C VAL A 110 11.32 -1.87 1.88
N VAL A 111 10.67 -2.94 2.34
CA VAL A 111 10.56 -4.21 1.64
C VAL A 111 9.09 -4.59 1.61
N THR A 112 8.47 -4.57 0.44
CA THR A 112 7.02 -4.75 0.30
C THR A 112 6.65 -5.63 -0.88
N ASN A 113 5.53 -6.34 -0.79
CA ASN A 113 4.95 -7.08 -1.92
C ASN A 113 4.23 -6.18 -2.92
N LYS A 114 4.09 -4.87 -2.63
CA LYS A 114 3.47 -3.91 -3.53
C LYS A 114 4.31 -3.79 -4.82
N PRO A 115 3.69 -3.82 -6.02
CA PRO A 115 4.41 -3.65 -7.28
C PRO A 115 5.14 -2.31 -7.36
N GLY A 116 6.34 -2.30 -7.94
CA GLY A 116 7.23 -1.13 -7.96
C GLY A 116 6.63 0.08 -8.64
N TRP A 117 5.80 -0.13 -9.66
CA TRP A 117 5.07 0.94 -10.35
C TRP A 117 4.01 1.65 -9.50
N LEU A 118 3.59 1.05 -8.37
CA LEU A 118 2.77 1.69 -7.34
C LEU A 118 3.62 2.17 -6.16
N THR A 119 4.63 1.39 -5.75
CA THR A 119 5.50 1.70 -4.61
C THR A 119 6.28 2.98 -4.83
N LYS A 120 6.92 3.13 -6.00
CA LYS A 120 7.76 4.30 -6.32
C LYS A 120 7.00 5.62 -6.27
N PRO A 121 5.88 5.82 -7.00
CA PRO A 121 5.14 7.08 -6.93
C PRO A 121 4.55 7.33 -5.54
N LEU A 122 4.16 6.29 -4.80
CA LEU A 122 3.68 6.46 -3.42
C LEU A 122 4.79 7.00 -2.50
N MET A 123 5.97 6.39 -2.53
CA MET A 123 7.14 6.85 -1.75
C MET A 123 7.56 8.28 -2.12
N GLN A 124 7.44 8.66 -3.40
CA GLN A 124 7.71 10.02 -3.87
C GLN A 124 6.69 11.03 -3.32
N GLN A 125 5.41 10.75 -3.45
CA GLN A 125 4.33 11.64 -2.99
C GLN A 125 4.35 11.82 -1.47
N LEU A 126 4.77 10.80 -0.72
CA LEU A 126 4.96 10.86 0.73
C LEU A 126 6.32 11.47 1.14
N GLN A 127 7.17 11.88 0.20
CA GLN A 127 8.51 12.43 0.46
C GLN A 127 9.44 11.47 1.22
N LEU A 128 9.25 10.16 1.03
CA LEU A 128 10.02 9.10 1.69
C LEU A 128 11.12 8.52 0.80
N GLU A 129 11.01 8.63 -0.53
CA GLU A 129 11.95 8.01 -1.48
C GLU A 129 13.41 8.42 -1.21
N GLN A 130 13.66 9.70 -0.92
CA GLN A 130 15.01 10.21 -0.69
C GLN A 130 15.53 9.95 0.74
N ARG A 131 14.64 9.55 1.66
CA ARG A 131 14.99 9.23 3.05
C ARG A 131 15.33 7.76 3.23
N ALA A 132 14.64 6.89 2.51
CA ALA A 132 14.87 5.45 2.54
C ALA A 132 16.21 5.09 1.88
N GLY A 133 17.05 4.34 2.59
CA GLY A 133 18.31 3.80 2.05
C GLY A 133 18.10 2.68 1.01
N CYS A 134 16.93 2.03 1.01
CA CYS A 134 16.50 1.13 -0.05
C CYS A 134 14.97 1.00 -0.11
N VAL A 135 14.46 0.66 -1.29
CA VAL A 135 13.06 0.29 -1.52
C VAL A 135 13.05 -0.94 -2.41
N VAL A 136 12.61 -2.07 -1.86
CA VAL A 136 12.44 -3.36 -2.56
C VAL A 136 10.95 -3.61 -2.70
N SER A 137 10.50 -3.70 -3.95
CA SER A 137 9.10 -3.97 -4.32
C SER A 137 8.89 -5.43 -4.70
N GLY A 138 7.65 -5.86 -4.88
CA GLY A 138 7.33 -7.27 -5.15
C GLY A 138 7.88 -7.81 -6.48
N ASP A 139 8.36 -6.93 -7.36
CA ASP A 139 8.86 -7.21 -8.72
C ASP A 139 10.29 -6.68 -8.97
N THR A 140 11.05 -6.34 -7.92
CA THR A 140 12.41 -5.76 -8.02
C THR A 140 13.41 -6.42 -7.10
#